data_AF-A0A948C5P5-F1
#
_entry.id   AF-A0A948C5P5-F1
#
_cell.length_a   1.000
_cell.length_b   1.000
_cell.length_c   1.000
_cell.angle_alpha   90.00
_cell.angle_beta   90.00
_cell.angle_gamma   90.00
#
_symmetry.space_group_name_H-M   'P 1'
#
loop_
_entity.id
_entity.type
_entity.pdbx_description
1 polymer ?
#
loop_
_entity_poly.entity_id
_entity_poly.type
_entity_poly.pdbx_seq_one_letter_code
_entity_poly.pdbx_strand_id
1 'polypeptide(L)'
;MIYDDMENDGFKQRYFHHYNFPPFSVGEADTIRYVGRREIGHGKLAEKALMPMIPSKEAFPYCIRTVSECLGSGGSTSMGSVCASTMSLMDA
;
A
#
# COMPACT_ATOMS: atom_id res chain seq x y z
N MET A 1 -5.76 8.22 -5.32
CA MET A 1 -5.41 8.12 -6.77
C MET A 1 -3.91 7.93 -6.83
N ILE A 2 -3.44 6.77 -7.28
CA ILE A 2 -2.04 6.33 -7.10
C ILE A 2 -1.12 7.13 -8.02
N TYR A 3 -0.14 7.82 -7.42
CA TYR A 3 0.91 8.62 -8.08
C TYR A 3 2.31 8.22 -7.56
N ASP A 4 2.49 6.93 -7.23
CA ASP A 4 3.83 6.35 -7.06
C ASP A 4 4.13 5.57 -8.34
N ASP A 5 5.21 5.97 -9.00
CA ASP A 5 5.50 5.55 -10.36
C ASP A 5 6.22 4.20 -10.33
N MET A 6 5.53 3.15 -10.77
CA MET A 6 6.13 1.82 -10.96
C MET A 6 7.20 1.83 -12.06
N GLU A 7 7.36 2.92 -12.81
CA GLU A 7 8.34 3.05 -13.89
C GLU A 7 9.74 3.46 -13.40
N ASN A 8 9.87 4.13 -12.24
CA ASN A 8 11.11 4.84 -11.89
C ASN A 8 12.10 4.03 -11.02
N ASP A 9 11.66 2.91 -10.42
CA ASP A 9 12.50 2.09 -9.54
C ASP A 9 13.23 0.96 -10.29
N GLY A 10 13.79 1.33 -11.46
CA GLY A 10 14.76 0.56 -12.26
C GLY A 10 14.74 -0.95 -12.10
N PHE A 11 13.61 -1.62 -12.36
CA PHE A 11 13.43 -3.09 -12.23
C PHE A 11 13.91 -3.74 -10.91
N LYS A 12 14.26 -2.96 -9.88
CA LYS A 12 14.85 -3.44 -8.62
C LYS A 12 13.79 -3.72 -7.57
N GLN A 13 12.76 -2.89 -7.50
CA GLN A 13 11.66 -3.08 -6.58
C GLN A 13 10.56 -3.92 -7.24
N ARG A 14 10.17 -5.02 -6.58
CA ARG A 14 9.22 -6.00 -7.11
C ARG A 14 7.94 -6.12 -6.27
N TYR A 15 7.90 -5.41 -5.14
CA TYR A 15 6.74 -5.34 -4.27
C TYR A 15 6.41 -3.87 -4.02
N PHE A 16 5.19 -3.47 -4.34
CA PHE A 16 4.69 -2.11 -4.21
C PHE A 16 3.46 -2.11 -3.31
N HIS A 17 3.44 -1.25 -2.29
CA HIS A 17 2.29 -1.13 -1.40
C HIS A 17 1.71 0.29 -1.42
N HIS A 18 0.59 0.44 -2.13
CA HIS A 18 -0.13 1.70 -2.22
C HIS A 18 -1.17 1.80 -1.11
N TYR A 19 -1.26 2.97 -0.50
CA TYR A 19 -2.18 3.25 0.60
C TYR A 19 -3.03 4.48 0.25
N ASN A 20 -4.34 4.33 0.29
CA ASN A 20 -5.32 5.40 0.07
C ASN A 20 -6.06 5.70 1.38
N PHE A 21 -6.18 6.99 1.70
CA PHE A 21 -6.95 7.50 2.83
C PHE A 21 -7.90 8.61 2.35
N PRO A 22 -9.02 8.25 1.74
CA PRO A 22 -9.96 9.24 1.24
C PRO A 22 -10.64 10.02 2.39
N PRO A 23 -11.14 11.24 2.14
CA PRO A 23 -11.79 12.07 3.18
C PRO A 23 -12.98 11.38 3.86
N PHE A 24 -13.73 10.57 3.11
CA PHE A 24 -14.88 9.85 3.65
C PHE A 24 -14.51 8.85 4.76
N SER A 25 -13.26 8.40 4.85
CA SER A 25 -12.80 7.44 5.86
C SER A 25 -12.88 7.98 7.28
N VAL A 26 -12.94 9.30 7.43
CA VAL A 26 -13.13 10.02 8.71
C VAL A 26 -14.45 10.81 8.73
N GLY A 27 -15.33 10.58 7.76
CA GLY A 27 -16.61 11.28 7.65
C GLY A 27 -16.51 12.71 7.11
N GLU A 28 -15.40 13.08 6.47
CA GLU A 28 -15.21 14.40 5.87
C GLU A 28 -15.58 14.39 4.38
N ALA A 29 -16.03 15.54 3.86
CA ALA A 29 -16.30 15.75 2.44
C ALA A 29 -15.23 16.68 1.86
N ASP A 30 -14.28 16.12 1.13
CA ASP A 30 -13.22 16.87 0.45
C ASP A 30 -12.89 16.26 -0.92
N THR A 31 -12.33 17.08 -1.81
CA THR A 31 -11.91 16.70 -3.16
C THR A 31 -10.57 15.96 -3.12
N ILE A 32 -10.55 14.74 -3.68
CA ILE A 32 -9.31 13.96 -3.82
C ILE A 32 -8.51 14.55 -4.99
N ARG A 33 -7.45 15.31 -4.70
CA ARG A 33 -6.61 15.96 -5.73
C ARG A 33 -5.28 15.25 -5.94
N TYR A 34 -4.56 14.97 -4.85
CA TYR A 34 -3.21 14.37 -4.87
C TYR A 34 -3.01 13.46 -3.67
N VAL A 35 -2.06 12.53 -3.76
CA VAL A 35 -1.65 11.69 -2.62
C VAL A 35 -0.88 12.56 -1.61
N GLY A 36 -1.37 12.59 -0.37
CA GLY A 36 -0.70 13.31 0.72
C GLY A 36 0.57 12.60 1.18
N ARG A 37 1.52 13.37 1.74
CA ARG A 37 2.76 12.81 2.32
C ARG A 37 2.51 11.73 3.37
N ARG A 38 1.41 11.84 4.12
CA ARG A 38 0.99 10.84 5.12
C ARG A 38 0.64 9.50 4.46
N GLU A 39 -0.09 9.54 3.35
CA GLU A 39 -0.48 8.33 2.63
C GLU A 39 0.74 7.62 2.06
N ILE A 40 1.69 8.38 1.48
CA ILE A 40 2.97 7.85 1.01
C ILE A 40 3.75 7.22 2.18
N GLY A 41 3.83 7.91 3.32
CA GLY A 41 4.51 7.40 4.51
C GLY A 41 3.89 6.10 5.03
N HIS A 42 2.56 6.01 5.09
CA HIS A 42 1.84 4.80 5.49
C HIS A 42 2.03 3.66 4.50
N GLY A 43 1.99 3.95 3.19
CA GLY A 43 2.27 2.99 2.13
C GLY A 43 3.67 2.38 2.28
N LYS A 44 4.69 3.22 2.40
CA LYS A 44 6.09 2.78 2.60
C LYS A 44 6.31 2.04 3.91
N LEU A 45 5.59 2.39 4.97
CA LEU A 45 5.67 1.65 6.24
C LEU A 45 5.16 0.22 6.07
N ALA A 46 3.97 0.06 5.47
CA ALA A 46 3.39 -1.26 5.24
C ALA A 46 4.18 -2.08 4.20
N GLU A 47 4.75 -1.42 3.20
CA GLU A 47 5.65 -2.05 2.23
C GLU A 47 6.88 -2.67 2.91
N LYS A 48 7.59 -1.87 3.72
CA LYS A 48 8.78 -2.31 4.46
C LYS A 48 8.47 -3.41 5.46
N ALA A 49 7.28 -3.38 6.06
CA ALA A 49 6.86 -4.41 7.01
C ALA A 49 6.71 -5.80 6.34
N LEU A 50 6.24 -5.84 5.09
CA LEU A 50 5.97 -7.09 4.37
C LEU A 50 7.12 -7.52 3.45
N MET A 51 8.03 -6.62 3.08
CA MET A 51 9.19 -6.92 2.23
C MET A 51 9.97 -8.20 2.65
N PRO A 52 10.22 -8.49 3.94
CA PRO A 52 10.92 -9.71 4.36
C PRO A 52 10.16 -11.02 4.07
N MET A 53 8.85 -10.95 3.86
CA MET A 53 7.97 -12.09 3.58
C MET A 53 7.73 -12.32 2.09
N ILE A 54 8.17 -11.37 1.25
CA ILE A 54 8.00 -11.47 -0.20
C ILE A 54 9.01 -12.49 -0.77
N PRO A 55 8.56 -13.49 -1.55
CA PRO A 55 9.43 -14.53 -2.11
C PRO A 55 10.46 -13.98 -3.09
N SER A 56 11.53 -14.73 -3.41
CA SER A 56 12.50 -14.31 -4.43
C SER A 56 11.90 -14.27 -5.84
N LYS A 57 12.60 -13.63 -6.81
CA LYS A 57 12.18 -13.56 -8.23
C LYS A 57 12.09 -14.93 -8.90
N GLU A 58 12.96 -15.84 -8.50
CA GLU A 58 12.97 -17.21 -9.02
C GLU A 58 11.79 -18.02 -8.50
N ALA A 59 11.41 -17.84 -7.23
CA ALA A 59 10.28 -18.54 -6.62
C ALA A 59 8.92 -17.97 -7.05
N PHE A 60 8.85 -16.66 -7.31
CA PHE A 60 7.62 -16.00 -7.73
C PHE A 60 7.91 -14.90 -8.76
N PRO A 61 7.83 -15.20 -10.08
CA PRO A 61 8.31 -14.30 -11.13
C PRO A 61 7.31 -13.20 -11.52
N TYR A 62 6.53 -12.71 -10.56
CA TYR A 62 5.54 -11.64 -10.79
C TYR A 62 5.91 -10.36 -10.04
N CYS A 63 5.49 -9.23 -10.60
CA CYS A 63 5.43 -7.96 -9.88
C CYS A 63 4.23 -8.00 -8.93
N ILE A 64 4.47 -7.74 -7.64
CA ILE A 64 3.42 -7.77 -6.62
C ILE A 64 3.03 -6.33 -6.31
N ARG A 65 1.75 -6.02 -6.48
CA ARG A 65 1.19 -4.74 -6.11
C ARG A 65 0.01 -4.96 -5.18
N THR A 66 0.09 -4.36 -4.00
CA THR A 66 -1.00 -4.38 -3.03
C THR A 66 -1.52 -2.97 -2.85
N VAL A 67 -2.85 -2.85 -2.73
CA VAL A 67 -3.53 -1.56 -2.55
C VAL A 67 -4.37 -1.67 -1.28
N SER A 68 -4.04 -0.84 -0.30
CA SER A 68 -4.82 -0.69 0.92
C SER A 68 -5.71 0.54 0.80
N GLU A 69 -7.02 0.32 0.83
CA GLU A 69 -8.01 1.40 0.89
C GLU A 69 -8.56 1.51 2.29
N CYS A 70 -8.27 2.61 2.97
CA CYS A 70 -8.82 2.84 4.30
C CYS A 70 -10.29 3.23 4.16
N LEU A 71 -11.23 2.30 4.32
CA LEU A 71 -12.67 2.59 4.20
C LEU A 71 -13.24 3.31 5.44
N GLY A 72 -12.56 3.20 6.58
CA GLY A 72 -12.93 3.85 7.83
C GLY A 72 -11.74 3.93 8.79
N SER A 73 -11.67 4.98 9.61
CA SER A 73 -10.52 5.24 10.47
C SER A 73 -10.91 5.55 11.92
N GLY A 74 -10.61 4.61 12.82
CA GLY A 74 -10.53 4.84 14.28
C GLY A 74 -9.10 4.95 14.83
N GLY A 75 -8.09 4.96 13.94
CA GLY A 75 -6.66 4.91 14.29
C GLY A 75 -5.93 3.67 13.75
N SER A 76 -4.59 3.70 13.77
CA SER A 76 -3.70 2.59 13.38
C SER A 76 -3.92 1.99 11.98
N THR A 77 -4.38 2.80 11.03
CA THR A 77 -4.74 2.35 9.68
C THR A 77 -3.55 1.84 8.87
N SER A 78 -2.32 2.27 9.17
CA SER A 78 -1.10 1.74 8.60
C SER A 78 -0.82 0.30 9.05
N MET A 79 -1.01 -0.04 10.33
CA MET A 79 -0.89 -1.41 10.83
C MET A 79 -2.06 -2.29 10.36
N GLY A 80 -3.27 -1.72 10.29
CA GLY A 80 -4.40 -2.40 9.65
C GLY A 80 -4.10 -2.79 8.20
N SER A 81 -3.40 -1.91 7.46
CA SER A 81 -2.95 -2.20 6.09
C SER A 81 -1.94 -3.34 6.04
N VAL A 82 -1.00 -3.43 7.00
CA VAL A 82 -0.08 -4.58 7.08
C VAL A 82 -0.85 -5.89 7.24
N CYS A 83 -1.81 -5.95 8.18
CA CYS A 83 -2.62 -7.15 8.41
C CYS A 83 -3.45 -7.53 7.18
N ALA A 84 -4.15 -6.55 6.59
CA ALA A 84 -4.97 -6.76 5.40
C ALA A 84 -4.13 -7.25 4.21
N SER A 85 -2.96 -6.66 4.00
CA SER A 85 -2.04 -7.04 2.94
C SER A 85 -1.47 -8.45 3.14
N THR A 86 -1.15 -8.87 4.37
CA THR A 86 -0.78 -10.27 4.64
C THR A 86 -1.87 -11.24 4.20
N MET A 87 -3.13 -10.97 4.59
CA MET A 87 -4.25 -11.84 4.21
C MET A 87 -4.48 -11.84 2.69
N SER A 88 -4.44 -10.67 2.05
CA SER A 88 -4.60 -10.55 0.61
C SER A 88 -3.48 -11.25 -0.17
N LEU A 89 -2.24 -11.21 0.31
CA LEU A 89 -1.12 -11.89 -0.33
C LEU A 89 -1.16 -13.41 -0.15
N MET A 90 -1.81 -13.91 0.90
CA MET A 90 -2.02 -15.35 1.12
C MET A 90 -3.18 -15.91 0.30
N ASP A 91 -4.17 -15.08 -0.05
CA ASP A 91 -5.33 -15.46 -0.86
C ASP A 91 -5.02 -15.45 -2.37
N ALA A 92 -4.12 -14.57 -2.81
CA ALA A 92 -3.80 -14.30 -4.21
C ALA A 92 -2.99 -15.40 -4.94
#